data_AF-A0A915PI11-F1
#
_entry.id   AF-A0A915PI11-F1
#
_cell.length_a   1.000
_cell.length_b   1.000
_cell.length_c   1.000
_cell.angle_alpha   90.00
_cell.angle_beta   90.00
_cell.angle_gamma   90.00
#
_symmetry.space_group_name_H-M   'P 1'
#
loop_
_entity.id
_entity.type
_entity.pdbx_description
1 polymer ?
#
loop_
_entity_poly.entity_id
_entity_poly.type
_entity_poly.pdbx_seq_one_letter_code
_entity_poly.pdbx_strand_id
1 'polypeptide(L)'
;MIQGGIMGISLTGTKLKAKWIFCCDCLMAFARYAYRLITKRFSTLFLALTVGAIAADLAIDKGGDYLFDRYNEGKLWKDIKDKYVDDMAFTG
;
A
#
# COMPACT_ATOMS: atom_id res chain seq x y z
N MET A 1 -41.20 21.33 -8.50
CA MET A 1 -40.75 21.97 -9.76
C MET A 1 -39.26 21.68 -9.90
N ILE A 2 -38.93 20.66 -10.71
CA ILE A 2 -37.59 20.12 -10.90
C ILE A 2 -36.98 20.87 -12.08
N GLN A 3 -35.96 21.70 -11.85
CA GLN A 3 -35.08 22.22 -12.91
C GLN A 3 -33.77 21.41 -12.82
N GLY A 4 -33.32 20.64 -13.80
CA GLY A 4 -33.41 20.82 -15.25
C GLY A 4 -32.10 21.47 -15.72
N GLY A 5 -31.15 20.68 -16.22
CA GLY A 5 -29.90 21.22 -16.75
C GLY A 5 -28.73 20.23 -16.90
N ILE A 6 -28.97 19.05 -17.47
CA ILE A 6 -27.89 18.23 -18.05
C ILE A 6 -27.64 18.82 -19.44
N MET A 7 -26.59 19.61 -19.65
CA MET A 7 -26.28 20.17 -20.95
C MET A 7 -24.78 20.08 -21.25
N GLY A 8 -24.43 19.32 -22.29
CA GLY A 8 -23.23 19.58 -23.08
C GLY A 8 -22.10 18.56 -23.05
N ILE A 9 -22.36 17.28 -23.38
CA ILE A 9 -21.29 16.41 -23.91
C ILE A 9 -21.15 16.73 -25.40
N SER A 10 -20.30 17.72 -25.71
CA SER A 10 -19.87 18.00 -27.08
C SER A 10 -18.83 16.97 -27.50
N LEU A 11 -19.22 16.05 -28.39
CA LEU A 11 -18.36 15.03 -28.98
C LEU A 11 -17.52 15.65 -30.11
N THR A 12 -16.39 16.27 -29.78
CA THR A 12 -15.35 16.59 -30.77
C THR A 12 -13.95 16.25 -30.22
N GLY A 13 -13.40 15.12 -30.70
CA GLY A 13 -11.95 14.93 -30.90
C GLY A 13 -10.99 14.91 -29.70
N THR A 14 -11.25 14.14 -28.63
CA THR A 14 -10.38 14.12 -27.42
C THR A 14 -9.87 12.74 -27.00
N LYS A 15 -9.23 11.98 -27.90
CA LYS A 15 -8.66 10.66 -27.54
C LYS A 15 -7.40 10.72 -26.64
N LEU A 16 -6.68 11.85 -26.56
CA LEU A 16 -5.48 11.99 -25.70
C LEU A 16 -5.70 12.75 -24.37
N LYS A 17 -6.67 13.66 -24.28
CA LYS A 17 -6.94 14.43 -23.05
C LYS A 17 -7.75 13.65 -22.01
N ALA A 18 -8.55 12.67 -22.43
CA ALA A 18 -9.43 11.91 -21.55
C ALA A 18 -8.68 10.99 -20.57
N LYS A 19 -7.50 10.47 -20.94
CA LYS A 19 -6.74 9.52 -20.11
C LYS A 19 -6.13 10.15 -18.86
N TRP A 20 -5.71 11.42 -18.94
CA TRP A 20 -5.11 12.15 -17.82
C TRP A 20 -6.16 12.75 -16.86
N ILE A 21 -7.32 13.14 -17.39
CA ILE A 21 -8.44 13.67 -16.61
C ILE A 21 -9.07 12.58 -15.74
N PHE A 22 -9.25 11.37 -16.28
CA PHE A 22 -9.84 10.25 -15.54
C PHE A 22 -8.98 9.78 -14.34
N CYS A 23 -7.65 9.92 -14.42
CA CYS A 23 -6.73 9.58 -13.32
C CYS A 23 -6.77 10.63 -12.18
N CYS A 24 -6.80 11.92 -12.55
CA CYS A 24 -6.84 13.02 -11.57
C CYS A 24 -8.14 13.03 -10.76
N ASP A 25 -9.29 12.71 -11.38
CA ASP A 25 -10.57 12.73 -10.68
C ASP A 25 -10.70 11.60 -9.63
N CYS A 26 -10.16 10.41 -9.91
CA CYS A 26 -10.12 9.31 -8.94
C CYS A 26 -9.18 9.61 -7.76
N LEU A 27 -8.02 10.23 -8.02
CA LEU A 27 -7.08 10.64 -6.98
C LEU A 27 -7.71 11.69 -6.04
N MET A 28 -8.40 12.68 -6.62
CA MET A 28 -9.07 13.72 -5.85
C MET A 28 -10.26 13.16 -5.05
N ALA A 29 -10.99 12.18 -5.59
CA ALA A 29 -12.05 11.48 -4.87
C ALA A 29 -11.52 10.68 -3.68
N PHE A 30 -10.42 9.94 -3.87
CA PHE A 30 -9.76 9.19 -2.80
C PHE A 30 -9.22 10.10 -1.69
N ALA A 31 -8.50 11.16 -2.06
CA ALA A 31 -7.96 12.12 -1.11
C ALA A 31 -9.06 12.80 -0.29
N ARG A 32 -10.18 13.15 -0.93
CA ARG A 32 -11.34 13.75 -0.24
C ARG A 32 -12.00 12.79 0.74
N TYR A 33 -12.03 11.50 0.41
CA TYR A 33 -12.55 10.44 1.28
C TYR A 33 -11.63 10.19 2.47
N ALA A 34 -10.33 10.03 2.22
CA ALA A 34 -9.29 9.87 3.24
C ALA A 34 -9.27 11.07 4.21
N TYR A 35 -9.41 12.30 3.69
CA TYR A 35 -9.51 13.50 4.52
C TYR A 35 -10.70 13.43 5.46
N ARG A 36 -11.89 13.11 4.95
CA ARG A 36 -13.13 13.09 5.74
C ARG A 36 -13.13 12.01 6.82
N LEU A 37 -12.54 10.85 6.54
CA LEU A 37 -12.58 9.70 7.45
C LEU A 37 -11.41 9.64 8.43
N ILE A 38 -10.20 9.96 7.97
CA ILE A 38 -8.98 9.68 8.73
C ILE A 38 -8.43 10.99 9.31
N THR A 39 -8.18 12.00 8.48
CA THR A 39 -7.36 13.15 8.89
C THR A 39 -8.16 14.35 9.41
N LYS A 40 -9.48 14.42 9.17
CA LYS A 40 -10.32 15.56 9.59
C LYS A 40 -10.46 15.73 11.11
N ARG A 41 -10.40 14.64 11.88
CA ARG A 41 -10.47 14.68 13.35
C ARG A 41 -9.15 14.16 13.92
N PHE A 42 -8.59 14.86 14.90
CA PHE A 42 -7.30 14.47 15.50
C PHE A 42 -7.37 13.10 16.19
N SER A 43 -8.49 12.76 16.82
CA SER A 43 -8.69 11.46 17.46
C SER A 43 -8.68 10.29 16.47
N THR A 44 -9.33 10.43 15.31
CA THR A 44 -9.31 9.40 14.25
C THR A 44 -7.97 9.32 13.56
N LEU A 45 -7.29 10.47 13.40
CA LEU A 45 -5.93 10.53 12.85
C LEU A 45 -4.95 9.80 13.76
N PHE A 46 -4.99 10.06 15.06
CA PHE A 46 -4.12 9.42 16.04
C PHE A 46 -4.30 7.89 16.02
N LEU A 47 -5.55 7.42 16.06
CA LEU A 47 -5.84 5.99 15.97
C LEU A 47 -5.32 5.36 14.67
N ALA A 48 -5.53 6.01 13.53
CA ALA A 48 -5.04 5.53 12.25
C ALA A 48 -3.50 5.50 12.19
N LEU A 49 -2.82 6.47 12.80
CA LEU A 49 -1.36 6.49 12.89
C LEU A 49 -0.83 5.39 13.81
N THR A 50 -1.46 5.14 14.96
CA THR A 50 -1.03 4.08 15.87
C THR A 50 -1.18 2.70 15.22
N VAL A 51 -2.35 2.43 14.62
CA VAL A 51 -2.57 1.17 13.89
C VAL A 51 -1.64 1.07 12.68
N GLY A 52 -1.49 2.17 11.94
CA GLY A 52 -0.60 2.26 10.79
C GLY A 52 0.86 2.00 11.16
N ALA A 53 1.33 2.49 12.30
CA ALA A 53 2.68 2.27 12.79
C ALA A 53 2.93 0.77 13.07
N ILE A 54 2.03 0.10 13.78
CA ILE A 54 2.14 -1.34 14.07
C ILE A 54 2.13 -2.16 12.76
N ALA A 55 1.24 -1.81 11.83
CA ALA A 55 1.15 -2.49 10.54
C ALA A 55 2.42 -2.27 9.69
N ALA A 56 2.96 -1.05 9.72
CA ALA A 56 4.19 -0.70 9.00
C ALA A 56 5.39 -1.43 9.59
N ASP A 57 5.51 -1.51 10.92
CA ASP A 57 6.58 -2.24 11.62
C ASP A 57 6.63 -3.70 11.15
N LEU A 58 5.49 -4.39 11.20
CA LEU A 58 5.37 -5.77 10.73
C LEU A 58 5.72 -5.95 9.24
N ALA A 59 5.27 -5.01 8.41
CA ALA A 59 5.49 -5.07 6.97
C ALA A 59 6.95 -4.80 6.60
N ILE A 60 7.58 -3.83 7.27
CA ILE A 60 8.96 -3.43 7.03
C ILE A 60 9.91 -4.48 7.57
N ASP A 61 9.68 -5.02 8.76
CA ASP A 61 10.52 -6.10 9.32
C ASP A 61 10.50 -7.32 8.40
N LYS A 62 9.31 -7.86 8.10
CA LYS A 62 9.19 -9.04 7.23
C LYS A 62 9.65 -8.77 5.81
N GLY A 63 9.37 -7.58 5.29
CA GLY A 63 9.81 -7.18 3.95
C GLY A 63 11.33 -7.01 3.88
N GLY A 64 11.92 -6.45 4.92
CA GLY A 64 13.36 -6.25 5.06
C GLY A 64 14.11 -7.57 5.15
N ASP A 65 13.66 -8.49 6.01
CA ASP A 65 14.20 -9.84 6.11
C ASP A 65 14.12 -10.55 4.76
N TYR A 66 12.95 -10.51 4.10
CA TYR A 66 12.78 -11.11 2.79
C TYR A 66 13.76 -10.53 1.76
N LEU A 67 13.88 -9.21 1.69
CA LEU A 67 14.78 -8.55 0.74
C LEU A 67 16.24 -8.89 1.02
N PHE A 68 16.64 -8.90 2.29
CA PHE A 68 17.99 -9.22 2.73
C PHE A 68 18.35 -10.68 2.43
N ASP A 69 17.43 -11.59 2.69
CA ASP A 69 17.59 -13.02 2.43
C ASP A 69 17.76 -13.28 0.94
N ARG A 70 16.86 -12.71 0.12
CA ARG A 70 16.94 -12.85 -1.34
C ARG A 70 18.22 -12.29 -1.93
N TYR A 71 18.75 -11.21 -1.35
CA TYR A 71 20.00 -10.63 -1.84
C TYR A 71 21.24 -11.44 -1.45
N ASN A 72 21.18 -12.16 -0.33
CA ASN A 72 22.33 -12.87 0.23
C ASN A 72 22.16 -14.40 0.23
N GLU A 73 21.28 -14.92 -0.62
CA GLU A 73 21.04 -16.36 -0.76
C GLU A 73 22.36 -17.13 -0.93
N GLY A 74 22.50 -18.22 -0.18
CA GLY A 74 23.66 -19.10 -0.19
C GLY A 74 24.86 -18.59 0.62
N LYS A 75 24.79 -17.38 1.19
CA LYS A 75 25.80 -16.85 2.13
C LYS A 75 25.31 -16.84 3.57
N LEU A 76 24.00 -16.87 3.79
CA LEU A 76 23.44 -16.82 5.13
C LEU A 76 23.64 -18.14 5.84
N TRP A 77 23.86 -18.08 7.16
CA TRP A 77 23.98 -19.26 8.00
C TRP A 77 22.81 -20.22 7.81
N LYS A 78 21.57 -19.71 7.73
CA LYS A 78 20.37 -20.54 7.50
C LYS A 78 20.38 -21.33 6.20
N ASP A 79 21.14 -20.93 5.19
CA ASP A 79 21.23 -21.62 3.89
C ASP A 79 22.34 -22.69 3.88
N ILE A 80 23.30 -22.61 4.81
CA ILE A 80 24.46 -23.52 4.89
C ILE A 80 24.45 -24.39 6.15
N LYS A 81 23.53 -24.12 7.08
CA LYS A 81 23.44 -24.76 8.40
C LYS A 81 23.24 -26.27 8.29
N ASP A 82 22.48 -26.71 7.29
CA ASP A 82 22.20 -28.12 6.97
C ASP A 82 23.47 -28.96 6.77
N LYS A 83 24.58 -28.35 6.38
CA LYS A 83 25.87 -29.03 6.18
C LYS A 83 26.63 -29.30 7.47
N TYR A 84 26.30 -28.61 8.56
CA TYR A 84 27.09 -28.58 9.79
C TYR A 84 26.31 -28.94 11.04
N VAL A 85 24.98 -28.84 10.98
CA VAL A 85 24.09 -29.15 12.09
C VAL A 85 23.08 -30.19 11.61
N ASP A 86 23.10 -31.34 12.27
CA ASP A 86 22.03 -32.32 12.12
C ASP A 86 20.83 -31.80 12.92
N ASP A 87 19.84 -31.23 12.24
CA ASP A 87 18.66 -30.66 12.89
C ASP A 87 17.84 -31.73 13.64
N MET A 88 18.11 -33.01 13.35
CA MET A 88 17.54 -34.19 14.02
C MET A 88 18.24 -34.55 15.34
N ALA A 89 19.41 -33.97 15.65
CA ALA A 89 20.13 -34.25 16.89
C ALA A 89 19.69 -33.36 18.07
N PHE A 90 18.85 -32.33 17.82
CA PHE A 90 18.34 -31.40 18.84
C PHE A 90 16.90 -31.72 19.29
N THR A 91 16.17 -32.59 18.59
CA THR A 91 14.88 -33.10 19.08
C THR A 91 15.12 -34.29 20.00
N GLY A 92 15.39 -34.00 21.28
CA GLY A 92 15.15 -34.96 22.37
C GLY A 92 13.66 -35.19 22.58
#